data_AF-A0A1N6VYK0-F1
#
_entry.id   AF-A0A1N6VYK0-F1
#
_cell.length_a   1.000
_cell.length_b   1.000
_cell.length_c   1.000
_cell.angle_alpha   90.00
_cell.angle_beta   90.00
_cell.angle_gamma   90.00
#
_symmetry.space_group_name_H-M   'P 1'
#
loop_
_entity.id
_entity.type
_entity.pdbx_description
1 polymer ?
#
loop_
_entity_poly.entity_id
_entity_poly.type
_entity_poly.pdbx_seq_one_letter_code
_entity_poly.pdbx_strand_id
1 'polypeptide(L)'
;MTTAIELGGLIAACAVLIGCVVRVDLLRAGEHRVSVFGVYLLWAVFAFGVVLGLLRGEDLDWYDVAALAGMLMHLALSRKNWRGCAPREAKVRDVRGQHG
;
A
#
# COMPACT_ATOMS: atom_id res chain seq x y z
N MET A 1 -12.20 -23.57 12.60
CA MET A 1 -12.69 -22.17 12.53
C MET A 1 -11.53 -21.19 12.59
N THR A 2 -10.53 -21.41 13.44
CA THR A 2 -9.25 -20.70 13.52
C THR A 2 -8.51 -20.59 12.17
N THR A 3 -8.40 -21.70 11.42
CA THR A 3 -7.68 -21.72 10.13
C THR A 3 -8.22 -20.76 9.07
N ALA A 4 -9.52 -20.47 9.05
CA ALA A 4 -10.09 -19.53 8.07
C ALA A 4 -9.78 -18.07 8.42
N ILE A 5 -9.71 -17.75 9.71
CA ILE A 5 -9.38 -16.43 10.22
C ILE A 5 -7.89 -16.15 10.02
N GLU A 6 -7.03 -17.13 10.31
CA GLU A 6 -5.59 -17.07 10.04
C GLU A 6 -5.29 -16.88 8.55
N LEU A 7 -5.96 -17.65 7.67
CA LEU A 7 -5.80 -17.48 6.22
C LEU A 7 -6.24 -16.08 5.78
N GLY A 8 -7.36 -15.60 6.31
CA GLY A 8 -7.87 -14.26 6.03
C GLY A 8 -6.89 -13.17 6.47
N GLY A 9 -6.32 -13.31 7.67
CA GLY A 9 -5.29 -12.42 8.21
C GLY A 9 -4.02 -12.41 7.36
N LEU A 10 -3.55 -13.59 6.94
CA LEU A 10 -2.38 -13.74 6.08
C LEU A 10 -2.59 -13.04 4.72
N ILE A 11 -3.73 -13.29 4.08
CA ILE A 11 -4.09 -12.65 2.80
C ILE A 11 -4.18 -11.13 2.96
N ALA A 12 -4.82 -10.66 4.03
CA ALA A 12 -4.97 -9.25 4.32
C ALA A 12 -3.60 -8.57 4.54
N ALA A 13 -2.72 -9.16 5.33
CA ALA A 13 -1.38 -8.66 5.58
C ALA A 13 -0.53 -8.62 4.30
N CYS A 14 -0.58 -9.68 3.48
CA CYS A 14 0.07 -9.71 2.16
C CYS A 14 -0.46 -8.60 1.22
N ALA A 15 -1.76 -8.37 1.20
CA ALA A 15 -2.35 -7.30 0.39
C ALA A 15 -1.91 -5.90 0.86
N VAL A 16 -1.77 -5.67 2.17
CA VAL A 16 -1.20 -4.43 2.72
C VAL A 16 0.25 -4.26 2.30
N LEU A 17 1.07 -5.31 2.37
CA LEU A 17 2.48 -5.28 1.94
C LEU A 17 2.61 -4.90 0.46
N ILE A 18 1.87 -5.59 -0.43
CA ILE A 18 1.86 -5.29 -1.86
C ILE A 18 1.41 -3.85 -2.10
N GLY A 19 0.34 -3.41 -1.41
CA GLY A 19 -0.16 -2.04 -1.48
C GLY A 19 0.87 -1.00 -1.06
N CYS A 20 1.65 -1.26 -0.01
CA CYS A 20 2.71 -0.38 0.46
C CYS A 20 3.88 -0.31 -0.55
N VAL A 21 4.35 -1.45 -1.07
CA VAL A 21 5.45 -1.49 -2.06
C VAL A 21 5.09 -0.70 -3.32
N VAL A 22 3.90 -0.96 -3.89
CA VAL A 22 3.44 -0.27 -5.10
C VAL A 22 3.32 1.24 -4.88
N ARG A 23 2.84 1.67 -3.71
CA ARG A 23 2.72 3.10 -3.40
C ARG A 23 4.04 3.79 -3.12
N VAL A 24 4.97 3.10 -2.47
CA VAL A 24 6.34 3.61 -2.26
C VAL A 24 7.05 3.80 -3.59
N ASP A 25 6.89 2.87 -4.54
CA ASP A 25 7.47 3.00 -5.89
C ASP A 25 6.90 4.22 -6.63
N LEU A 26 5.58 4.41 -6.57
CA LEU A 26 4.91 5.60 -7.14
C LEU A 26 5.33 6.91 -6.44
N LEU A 27 5.54 6.89 -5.13
CA LEU A 27 6.04 8.05 -4.35
C LEU A 27 7.48 8.39 -4.71
N ARG A 28 8.31 7.40 -5.03
CA ARG A 28 9.70 7.63 -5.42
C ARG A 28 9.80 8.35 -6.77
N ALA A 29 8.78 8.21 -7.63
CA ALA A 29 8.69 8.89 -8.92
C ALA A 29 8.14 10.34 -8.83
N GLY A 30 7.57 10.76 -7.70
CA GLY A 30 6.96 12.09 -7.52
C GLY A 30 7.46 12.80 -6.27
N GLU A 31 8.14 13.93 -6.46
CA GLU A 31 8.83 14.72 -5.43
C GLU A 31 8.10 14.89 -4.07
N HIS A 32 8.88 14.69 -3.00
CA HIS A 32 8.74 15.19 -1.63
C HIS A 32 7.43 14.91 -0.86
N ARG A 33 7.24 13.67 -0.39
CA ARG A 33 6.42 13.41 0.82
C ARG A 33 7.03 12.34 1.74
N VAL A 34 8.14 12.71 2.41
CA VAL A 34 8.83 11.85 3.40
C VAL A 34 7.88 11.36 4.50
N SER A 35 6.90 12.18 4.93
CA SER A 35 5.91 11.77 5.93
C SER A 35 5.02 10.62 5.43
N VAL A 36 4.61 10.67 4.16
CA VAL A 36 3.76 9.65 3.55
C VAL A 36 4.54 8.35 3.35
N PHE A 37 5.80 8.45 2.94
CA PHE A 37 6.71 7.30 2.87
C PHE A 37 6.88 6.63 4.25
N GLY A 38 7.10 7.41 5.31
CA GLY A 38 7.22 6.90 6.68
C GLY A 38 5.99 6.14 7.14
N VAL A 39 4.78 6.62 6.83
CA VAL A 39 3.52 5.93 7.17
C VAL A 39 3.42 4.58 6.46
N TYR A 40 3.69 4.51 5.15
CA TYR A 40 3.65 3.23 4.42
C TYR A 40 4.73 2.26 4.89
N LEU A 41 5.91 2.76 5.27
CA LEU A 41 6.97 1.93 5.83
C LEU A 41 6.55 1.34 7.17
N LEU A 42 5.94 2.14 8.05
CA LEU A 42 5.40 1.68 9.33
C LEU A 42 4.31 0.61 9.14
N TRP A 43 3.41 0.80 8.17
CA TRP A 43 2.38 -0.18 7.84
C TRP A 43 2.96 -1.47 7.27
N ALA A 44 4.01 -1.38 6.46
CA ALA A 44 4.71 -2.55 5.95
C ALA A 44 5.37 -3.34 7.10
N VAL A 45 6.03 -2.66 8.04
CA VAL A 45 6.63 -3.30 9.23
C VAL A 45 5.55 -3.98 10.09
N PHE A 46 4.43 -3.32 10.32
CA PHE A 46 3.29 -3.90 11.05
C PHE A 46 2.75 -5.15 10.36
N ALA A 47 2.41 -5.07 9.07
CA ALA A 47 1.87 -6.19 8.31
C ALA A 47 2.87 -7.36 8.24
N PHE A 48 4.17 -7.07 8.12
CA PHE A 48 5.21 -8.09 8.18
C PHE A 48 5.30 -8.77 9.55
N GLY A 49 5.15 -8.01 10.64
CA GLY A 49 5.06 -8.55 12.00
C GLY A 49 3.90 -9.53 12.15
N VAL A 50 2.71 -9.17 11.66
CA VAL A 50 1.54 -10.06 11.68
C VAL A 50 1.78 -11.35 10.88
N VAL A 51 2.41 -11.27 9.70
CA VAL A 51 2.78 -12.46 8.92
C VAL A 51 3.75 -13.35 9.69
N LEU A 52 4.77 -12.77 10.33
CA LEU A 52 5.72 -13.54 11.15
C LEU A 52 5.06 -14.19 12.37
N GLY A 53 4.13 -13.50 13.03
CA GLY A 53 3.36 -14.05 14.15
C GLY A 53 2.54 -15.26 13.73
N LEU A 54 1.78 -15.12 12.63
CA LEU A 54 1.02 -16.21 12.03
C LEU A 54 1.92 -17.41 11.64
N LEU A 55 3.09 -17.15 11.05
CA LEU A 55 4.05 -18.21 10.69
C LEU A 55 4.66 -18.91 11.92
N ARG A 56 4.69 -18.25 13.08
CA ARG A 56 5.10 -18.83 14.36
C ARG A 56 3.97 -19.56 15.09
N GLY A 57 2.75 -19.54 14.55
CA GLY A 57 1.57 -20.13 15.15
C GLY A 57 0.93 -19.25 16.23
N GLU A 58 1.18 -17.94 16.22
CA GLU A 58 0.43 -17.00 17.06
C GLU A 58 -0.98 -16.79 16.50
N ASP A 59 -1.97 -16.76 17.39
CA ASP A 59 -3.35 -16.45 17.03
C ASP A 59 -3.50 -14.98 16.66
N LEU A 60 -4.38 -14.69 15.68
CA LEU A 60 -4.67 -13.32 15.27
C LEU A 60 -5.59 -12.63 16.29
N ASP A 61 -5.17 -11.51 16.87
CA ASP A 61 -6.02 -10.72 17.76
C ASP A 61 -7.03 -9.87 16.96
N TRP A 62 -8.16 -9.54 17.56
CA TRP A 62 -9.18 -8.67 16.96
C TRP A 62 -8.60 -7.27 16.66
N TYR A 63 -7.62 -6.80 17.43
CA TYR A 63 -6.89 -5.56 17.15
C TYR A 63 -6.11 -5.64 15.84
N ASP A 64 -5.45 -6.78 15.56
CA ASP A 64 -4.72 -6.98 14.31
C ASP A 64 -5.67 -7.03 13.12
N VAL A 65 -6.81 -7.72 13.28
CA VAL A 65 -7.88 -7.74 12.26
C VAL A 65 -8.37 -6.32 11.97
N ALA A 66 -8.68 -5.53 13.01
CA ALA A 66 -9.18 -4.16 12.85
C ALA A 66 -8.15 -3.24 12.20
N ALA A 67 -6.87 -3.37 12.59
CA ALA A 67 -5.77 -2.61 12.01
C ALA A 67 -5.60 -2.94 10.51
N LEU A 68 -5.54 -4.23 10.16
CA LEU A 68 -5.44 -4.67 8.76
C LEU A 68 -6.64 -4.19 7.93
N ALA A 69 -7.86 -4.31 8.46
CA ALA A 69 -9.06 -3.84 7.78
C ALA A 69 -9.03 -2.32 7.53
N GLY A 70 -8.62 -1.53 8.52
CA GLY A 70 -8.46 -0.08 8.40
C GLY A 70 -7.40 0.30 7.36
N MET A 71 -6.26 -0.38 7.36
CA MET A 71 -5.19 -0.17 6.37
C MET A 71 -5.66 -0.50 4.95
N LEU A 72 -6.35 -1.63 4.76
CA LEU A 72 -6.91 -2.02 3.46
C LEU A 72 -7.98 -1.04 2.99
N MET A 73 -8.86 -0.59 3.88
CA MET A 73 -9.87 0.43 3.56
C MET A 73 -9.21 1.74 3.14
N HIS A 74 -8.18 2.20 3.86
CA HIS A 74 -7.43 3.38 3.47
C HIS A 74 -6.72 3.19 2.12
N LEU A 75 -6.10 2.04 1.88
CA LEU A 75 -5.49 1.70 0.59
C LEU A 75 -6.53 1.73 -0.53
N ALA A 76 -7.73 1.19 -0.32
CA ALA A 76 -8.81 1.21 -1.30
C ALA A 76 -9.32 2.63 -1.62
N LEU A 77 -9.60 3.43 -0.58
CA LEU A 77 -10.10 4.81 -0.73
C LEU A 77 -9.08 5.72 -1.41
N SER A 78 -7.84 5.67 -0.94
CA SER A 78 -6.77 6.49 -1.48
C SER A 78 -6.44 6.08 -2.92
N ARG A 79 -6.75 4.86 -3.38
CA ARG A 79 -6.45 4.38 -4.75
C ARG A 79 -6.99 5.32 -5.83
N LYS A 80 -8.15 5.95 -5.60
CA LYS A 80 -8.76 6.94 -6.50
C LYS A 80 -7.91 8.21 -6.61
N ASN A 81 -7.35 8.67 -5.49
CA ASN A 81 -6.50 9.87 -5.44
C ASN A 81 -5.17 9.63 -6.19
N TRP A 82 -4.58 8.43 -6.08
CA TRP A 82 -3.34 8.09 -6.78
C TRP A 82 -3.52 7.86 -8.28
N ARG A 83 -4.67 7.35 -8.73
CA ARG A 83 -4.99 7.22 -10.17
C ARG A 83 -5.13 8.57 -10.88
N GLY A 84 -5.47 9.63 -10.14
CA GLY A 84 -5.50 11.02 -10.65
C GLY A 84 -4.12 11.71 -10.67
N CYS A 85 -3.09 11.09 -10.09
CA CYS A 85 -1.72 11.61 -10.00
C CYS A 85 -0.73 10.87 -10.92
N ALA A 86 -1.20 10.13 -11.93
CA ALA A 86 -0.33 9.83 -13.07
C ALA A 86 0.01 11.19 -13.73
N PRO A 87 1.30 11.56 -13.88
CA PRO A 87 1.67 12.88 -14.33
C PRO A 87 1.00 13.15 -15.68
N ARG A 88 0.27 14.26 -15.75
CA ARG A 88 -0.36 14.80 -16.95
C ARG A 88 0.67 15.30 -17.97
N GLU A 89 1.90 14.79 -17.91
CA GLU A 89 3.01 15.09 -18.81
C GLU A 89 3.14 14.07 -19.95
N ALA A 90 2.46 12.91 -19.86
CA ALA A 90 2.22 12.05 -21.03
C ALA A 90 1.25 12.69 -22.06
N LYS A 91 0.82 13.95 -21.85
CA LYS A 91 -0.04 14.70 -22.77
C LYS A 91 0.59 15.96 -23.37
N VAL A 92 1.89 16.23 -23.17
CA VAL A 92 2.56 17.37 -23.83
C VAL A 92 3.94 16.98 -24.33
N ARG A 93 3.99 16.28 -25.47
CA ARG A 93 5.06 16.50 -26.45
C ARG A 93 4.54 16.26 -27.87
N ASP A 94 3.50 17.01 -28.23
CA ASP A 94 3.16 17.22 -29.64
C ASP A 94 2.81 18.68 -29.91
N VAL A 95 3.66 19.58 -29.38
CA VAL A 95 3.68 20.98 -29.79
C VAL A 95 5.13 21.43 -29.89
N ARG A 96 5.57 21.66 -31.14
CA ARG A 96 6.80 22.37 -31.59
C ARG A 96 8.14 21.60 -31.57
N GLY A 97 8.48 20.98 -32.70
CA GLY A 97 9.42 21.63 -33.62
C GLY A 97 8.60 22.03 -34.85
N GLN A 98 8.25 23.29 -35.11
CA GLN A 98 9.06 24.49 -35.30
C GLN A 98 10.02 24.35 -36.50
N HIS A 99 9.54 24.87 -37.62
CA HIS A 99 10.25 25.54 -38.70
C HIS A 99 11.71 25.10 -39.00
N GLY A 100 11.84 24.39 -40.11
CA GLY A 100 12.95 24.42 -41.06
C GLY A 100 12.37 24.25 -42.45
#